data_AF-A0A1B9GW64-F1
#
_entry.id   AF-A0A1B9GW64-F1
#
_cell.length_a   1.000
_cell.length_b   1.000
_cell.length_c   1.000
_cell.angle_alpha   90.00
_cell.angle_beta   90.00
_cell.angle_gamma   90.00
#
_symmetry.space_group_name_H-M   'P 1'
#
loop_
_entity.id
_entity.type
_entity.pdbx_description
1 polymer ?
#
loop_
_entity_poly.entity_id
_entity_poly.type
_entity_poly.pdbx_seq_one_letter_code
_entity_poly.pdbx_strand_id
1 'polypeptide(L)'
;MASPHSDAVATDTAPTPEVQPLTSLLAHPLLQDPKFVAAAGGLVVLFLLVSVLRPGKKAARRNGPATVLLVGPSDSGKTSLFAKLVHGIYPQTHTSVVPSITAFPLPSPYEDGTTKNLRLIDLPGHPRLRDQLERYVKEASAVVFVVDVQAVVRNAASVAEELPPVLSALSNLAVRLPPSSPPPKLLILAHKADLLARPAPSTTHSPPEIPETTLATATERLKSILTREMDRLKSSRESSGGKIEGMSRVSGSSSSGFFGRLFGFGSGSGAAIGGSGGDDDEDDVDEGLVWGGKGPFTWEDVEGVEIEWAASGLGVPASGKNGEATEEGNGLDEVKRFVWEV
;
A
#
# COMPACT_ATOMS: atom_id res chain seq x y z
N MET A 1 26.10 -33.12 91.85
CA MET A 1 24.85 -33.35 92.61
C MET A 1 23.84 -32.31 92.17
N ALA A 2 22.58 -32.73 92.01
CA ALA A 2 21.40 -31.98 91.58
C ALA A 2 20.95 -32.20 90.12
N SER A 3 20.31 -33.34 89.87
CA SER A 3 19.02 -33.42 89.18
C SER A 3 17.94 -32.77 90.11
N PRO A 4 16.65 -32.51 89.73
CA PRO A 4 15.85 -33.21 88.73
C PRO A 4 14.68 -32.41 88.07
N HIS A 5 13.87 -33.14 87.27
CA HIS A 5 12.40 -33.09 87.04
C HIS A 5 11.75 -31.73 86.68
N SER A 6 10.80 -31.63 85.74
CA SER A 6 9.48 -32.25 85.75
C SER A 6 8.64 -31.74 84.56
N ASP A 7 7.85 -32.65 83.99
CA ASP A 7 6.45 -32.54 83.53
C ASP A 7 5.96 -31.39 82.61
N ALA A 8 5.54 -31.85 81.42
CA ALA A 8 4.29 -31.62 80.70
C ALA A 8 3.50 -30.33 80.91
N VAL A 9 3.15 -29.65 79.80
CA VAL A 9 1.78 -29.22 79.45
C VAL A 9 1.74 -28.87 77.95
N ALA A 10 0.80 -29.47 77.22
CA ALA A 10 0.46 -29.11 75.84
C ALA A 10 -0.41 -27.84 75.82
N THR A 11 -0.08 -26.88 74.96
CA THR A 11 -1.05 -25.88 74.46
C THR A 11 -0.74 -25.57 73.00
N ASP A 12 -1.79 -25.72 72.20
CA ASP A 12 -1.88 -25.58 70.75
C ASP A 12 -2.09 -24.10 70.38
N THR A 13 -1.30 -23.53 69.46
CA THR A 13 -1.67 -22.29 68.75
C THR A 13 -0.92 -22.05 67.45
N ALA A 14 -1.68 -22.11 66.35
CA ALA A 14 -1.58 -21.38 65.07
C ALA A 14 -0.44 -21.72 64.06
N PRO A 15 -0.80 -22.05 62.80
CA PRO A 15 0.16 -22.30 61.72
C PRO A 15 0.63 -20.98 61.09
N THR A 16 1.95 -20.79 60.98
CA THR A 16 2.55 -19.74 60.15
C THR A 16 3.10 -20.35 58.85
N PRO A 17 3.00 -19.62 57.72
CA PRO A 17 3.04 -20.19 56.38
C PRO A 17 4.46 -20.57 55.95
N GLU A 18 4.63 -21.83 55.58
CA GLU A 18 5.86 -22.35 54.99
C GLU A 18 6.03 -21.74 53.58
N VAL A 19 7.05 -20.90 53.44
CA VAL A 19 7.42 -20.25 52.17
C VAL A 19 7.91 -21.32 51.22
N GLN A 20 7.07 -21.72 50.26
CA GLN A 20 7.46 -22.68 49.23
C GLN A 20 8.56 -22.07 48.34
N PRO A 21 9.72 -22.73 48.17
CA PRO A 21 10.77 -22.23 47.31
C PRO A 21 10.31 -22.26 45.84
N LEU A 22 10.71 -21.24 45.06
CA LEU A 22 10.40 -21.07 43.63
C LEU A 22 10.82 -22.26 42.73
N THR A 23 11.49 -23.26 43.30
CA THR A 23 11.84 -24.53 42.67
C THR A 23 10.63 -25.47 42.48
N SER A 24 9.55 -25.33 43.25
CA SER A 24 8.35 -26.17 43.11
C SER A 24 7.50 -25.82 41.89
N LEU A 25 7.56 -24.58 41.39
CA LEU A 25 6.88 -24.14 40.17
C LEU A 25 7.54 -24.69 38.89
N LEU A 26 8.85 -24.97 38.93
CA LEU A 26 9.57 -25.63 37.82
C LEU A 26 9.44 -27.15 37.86
N ALA A 27 8.98 -27.72 38.98
CA ALA A 27 8.80 -29.15 39.19
C ALA A 27 7.35 -29.60 38.96
N HIS A 28 6.59 -28.90 38.11
CA HIS A 28 5.27 -29.38 37.71
C HIS A 28 5.41 -30.66 36.86
N PRO A 29 4.67 -31.75 37.18
CA PRO A 29 4.79 -33.07 36.54
C PRO A 29 4.49 -33.09 35.04
N LEU A 30 3.98 -31.98 34.49
CA LEU A 30 3.77 -31.78 33.05
C LEU A 30 5.08 -31.60 32.26
N LEU A 31 6.17 -31.13 32.89
CA LEU A 31 7.46 -30.91 32.23
C LEU A 31 8.32 -32.17 32.08
N GLN A 32 7.89 -33.30 32.65
CA GLN A 32 8.66 -34.56 32.64
C GLN A 32 8.10 -35.58 31.63
N ASP A 33 6.93 -35.32 31.05
CA ASP A 33 6.40 -36.15 29.98
C ASP A 33 7.20 -35.91 28.69
N PRO A 34 7.84 -36.95 28.12
CA PRO A 34 8.67 -36.80 26.91
C PRO A 34 7.86 -36.23 25.73
N LYS A 35 6.54 -36.43 25.73
CA LYS A 35 5.60 -35.88 24.75
C LYS A 35 5.38 -34.37 24.93
N PHE A 36 5.33 -33.88 26.17
CA PHE A 36 5.14 -32.45 26.45
C PHE A 36 6.41 -31.66 26.15
N VAL A 37 7.58 -32.19 26.53
CA VAL A 37 8.88 -31.58 26.20
C VAL A 37 9.11 -31.55 24.69
N ALA A 38 8.77 -32.63 23.98
CA ALA A 38 8.84 -32.66 22.51
C ALA A 38 7.85 -31.67 21.86
N ALA A 39 6.62 -31.55 22.37
CA ALA A 39 5.64 -30.61 21.85
C ALA A 39 6.04 -29.16 22.11
N ALA A 40 6.50 -28.82 23.32
CA ALA A 40 6.98 -27.50 23.67
C ALA A 40 8.23 -27.13 22.87
N GLY A 41 9.18 -28.06 22.73
CA GLY A 41 10.36 -27.88 21.89
C GLY A 41 10.00 -27.67 20.42
N GLY A 42 9.04 -28.44 19.89
CA GLY A 42 8.51 -28.28 18.54
C GLY A 42 7.85 -26.92 18.32
N LEU A 43 7.10 -26.42 19.31
CA LEU A 43 6.44 -25.11 19.25
C LEU A 43 7.47 -23.97 19.29
N VAL A 44 8.53 -24.10 20.07
CA VAL A 44 9.64 -23.12 20.10
C VAL A 44 10.42 -23.13 18.79
N VAL A 45 10.72 -24.31 18.23
CA VAL A 45 11.38 -24.42 16.92
C VAL A 45 10.48 -23.88 15.82
N LEU A 46 9.19 -24.16 15.84
CA LEU A 46 8.22 -23.59 14.90
C LEU A 46 8.12 -22.07 15.07
N PHE A 47 8.10 -21.55 16.29
CA PHE A 47 8.07 -20.11 16.55
C PHE A 47 9.35 -19.42 16.10
N LEU A 48 10.52 -20.04 16.31
CA LEU A 48 11.80 -19.55 15.80
C LEU A 48 11.86 -19.62 14.28
N LEU A 49 11.41 -20.71 13.68
CA LEU A 49 11.36 -20.89 12.23
C LEU A 49 10.41 -19.86 11.61
N VAL A 50 9.22 -19.66 12.17
CA VAL A 50 8.28 -18.61 11.76
C VAL A 50 8.87 -17.22 12.00
N SER A 51 9.62 -17.00 13.09
CA SER A 51 10.22 -15.69 13.36
C SER A 51 11.42 -15.37 12.46
N VAL A 52 12.16 -16.38 12.01
CA VAL A 52 13.28 -16.25 11.07
C VAL A 52 12.76 -16.18 9.62
N LEU A 53 11.67 -16.88 9.31
CA LEU A 53 10.97 -16.83 8.02
C LEU A 53 9.98 -15.67 7.90
N ARG A 54 9.68 -14.95 9.00
CA ARG A 54 8.99 -13.66 8.92
C ARG A 54 9.89 -12.76 8.11
N PRO A 55 9.50 -12.30 6.91
CA PRO A 55 10.26 -11.30 6.21
C PRO A 55 10.27 -10.08 7.13
N GLY A 56 11.42 -9.83 7.77
CA GLY A 56 11.59 -8.62 8.53
C GLY A 56 11.32 -7.48 7.56
N LYS A 57 10.43 -6.56 7.93
CA LYS A 57 10.13 -5.32 7.19
C LYS A 57 11.34 -4.36 7.17
N LYS A 58 12.55 -4.87 7.02
CA LYS A 58 13.71 -4.08 6.62
C LYS A 58 13.59 -3.92 5.11
N ALA A 59 12.68 -3.03 4.70
CA ALA A 59 12.55 -2.61 3.32
C ALA A 59 13.96 -2.33 2.80
N ALA A 60 14.40 -3.11 1.81
CA ALA A 60 15.63 -2.82 1.10
C ALA A 60 15.43 -1.43 0.47
N ARG A 61 15.94 -0.40 1.15
CA ARG A 61 15.81 0.98 0.70
C ARG A 61 16.47 1.07 -0.67
N ARG A 62 15.70 1.47 -1.68
CA ARG A 62 16.26 1.90 -2.96
C ARG A 62 17.27 3.00 -2.65
N ASN A 63 18.47 2.91 -3.22
CA ASN A 63 19.52 3.90 -3.01
C ASN A 63 19.02 5.27 -3.50
N GLY A 64 18.75 6.19 -2.59
CA GLY A 64 18.28 7.55 -2.90
C GLY A 64 17.10 8.01 -2.03
N PRO A 65 16.67 9.27 -2.17
CA PRO A 65 15.44 9.75 -1.55
C PRO A 65 14.22 9.03 -2.16
N ALA A 66 13.23 8.71 -1.33
CA ALA A 66 11.98 8.12 -1.79
C ALA A 66 11.34 9.06 -2.83
N THR A 67 10.99 8.53 -4.00
CA THR A 67 10.38 9.32 -5.08
C THR A 67 8.90 8.99 -5.18
N VAL A 68 8.04 10.01 -5.13
CA VAL A 68 6.58 9.90 -5.26
C VAL A 68 6.13 10.63 -6.52
N LEU A 69 5.33 9.97 -7.36
CA LEU A 69 4.74 10.58 -8.56
C LEU A 69 3.29 10.98 -8.30
N LEU A 70 2.90 12.19 -8.68
CA LEU A 70 1.51 12.60 -8.75
C LEU A 70 1.02 12.43 -10.19
N VAL A 71 -0.03 11.63 -10.38
CA VAL A 71 -0.62 11.31 -11.68
C VAL A 71 -2.14 11.40 -11.60
N GLY A 72 -2.79 11.44 -12.76
CA GLY A 72 -4.24 11.41 -12.88
C GLY A 72 -4.79 12.54 -13.76
N PRO A 73 -6.12 12.64 -13.86
CA PRO A 73 -6.81 13.49 -14.83
C PRO A 73 -6.45 14.97 -14.68
N SER A 74 -6.56 15.72 -15.78
CA SER A 74 -6.54 17.19 -15.69
C SER A 74 -7.60 17.70 -14.71
N ASP A 75 -7.31 18.83 -14.06
CA ASP A 75 -8.17 19.48 -13.06
C ASP A 75 -8.44 18.70 -11.75
N SER A 76 -7.77 17.55 -11.56
CA SER A 76 -7.88 16.79 -10.30
C SER A 76 -7.20 17.45 -9.10
N GLY A 77 -6.40 18.51 -9.30
CA GLY A 77 -5.73 19.27 -8.23
C GLY A 77 -4.28 18.86 -7.95
N LYS A 78 -3.64 18.06 -8.80
CA LYS A 78 -2.25 17.59 -8.62
C LYS A 78 -1.25 18.70 -8.30
N THR A 79 -1.25 19.78 -9.10
CA THR A 79 -0.31 20.90 -8.92
C THR A 79 -0.62 21.70 -7.66
N SER A 80 -1.90 21.82 -7.26
CA SER A 80 -2.28 22.44 -5.99
C SER A 80 -1.82 21.60 -4.79
N LEU A 81 -1.99 20.28 -4.88
CA LEU A 81 -1.52 19.33 -3.88
C LEU A 81 0.01 19.34 -3.76
N PHE A 82 0.71 19.40 -4.90
CA PHE A 82 2.17 19.56 -4.96
C PHE A 82 2.61 20.85 -4.27
N ALA A 83 2.03 22.00 -4.64
CA ALA A 83 2.38 23.29 -4.06
C ALA A 83 2.14 23.31 -2.54
N LYS A 84 1.04 22.69 -2.08
CA LYS A 84 0.74 22.63 -0.65
C LYS A 84 1.71 21.73 0.12
N LEU A 85 2.04 20.55 -0.41
CA LEU A 85 2.98 19.63 0.24
C LEU A 85 4.42 20.16 0.28
N VAL A 86 4.86 20.83 -0.79
CA VAL A 86 6.25 21.29 -0.92
C VAL A 86 6.48 22.67 -0.29
N HIS A 87 5.54 23.60 -0.50
CA HIS A 87 5.71 24.99 -0.11
C HIS A 87 4.79 25.44 1.02
N GLY A 88 3.84 24.61 1.46
CA GLY A 88 2.82 25.00 2.45
C GLY A 88 1.77 25.98 1.91
N ILE A 89 1.87 26.37 0.63
CA ILE A 89 1.04 27.38 -0.01
C ILE A 89 0.01 26.70 -0.91
N TYR A 90 -1.21 27.23 -0.93
CA TYR A 90 -2.26 26.81 -1.86
C TYR A 90 -2.60 27.94 -2.85
N PRO A 91 -1.81 28.10 -3.94
CA PRO A 91 -2.07 29.12 -4.94
C PRO A 91 -3.17 28.66 -5.92
N GLN A 92 -3.79 29.62 -6.62
CA GLN A 92 -4.61 29.31 -7.78
C GLN A 92 -3.70 28.78 -8.90
N THR A 93 -3.90 27.53 -9.31
CA THR A 93 -3.07 26.85 -10.33
C THR A 93 -3.84 26.66 -11.64
N HIS A 94 -3.13 26.75 -12.76
CA HIS A 94 -3.62 26.34 -14.09
C HIS A 94 -2.99 25.01 -14.50
N THR A 95 -3.43 24.45 -15.62
CA THR A 95 -2.91 23.17 -16.14
C THR A 95 -1.40 23.24 -16.39
N SER A 96 -0.65 22.39 -15.68
CA SER A 96 0.80 22.30 -15.84
C SER A 96 1.16 21.79 -17.24
N VAL A 97 2.08 22.47 -17.90
CA VAL A 97 2.60 22.10 -19.23
C VAL A 97 3.90 21.27 -19.12
N VAL A 98 4.63 21.42 -18.01
CA VAL A 98 5.93 20.79 -17.76
C VAL A 98 5.90 20.06 -16.41
N PRO A 99 6.49 18.85 -16.30
CA PRO A 99 6.62 18.15 -15.03
C PRO A 99 7.38 18.99 -13.98
N SER A 100 6.82 19.10 -12.77
CA SER A 100 7.48 19.80 -11.65
C SER A 100 8.14 18.79 -10.73
N ILE A 101 9.44 18.91 -10.50
CA ILE A 101 10.23 17.98 -9.68
C ILE A 101 10.82 18.77 -8.51
N THR A 102 10.56 18.34 -7.27
CA THR A 102 11.18 18.97 -6.10
C THR A 102 11.49 17.94 -5.04
N ALA A 103 12.70 18.03 -4.48
CA ALA A 103 13.08 17.30 -3.28
C ALA A 103 12.92 18.20 -2.06
N PHE A 104 12.23 17.72 -1.03
CA PHE A 104 11.97 18.49 0.19
C PHE A 104 12.05 17.59 1.44
N PRO A 105 12.40 18.15 2.61
CA PRO A 105 12.31 17.43 3.86
C PRO A 105 10.85 17.38 4.31
N LEU A 106 10.27 16.18 4.37
CA LEU A 106 8.95 15.94 4.95
C LEU A 106 9.13 15.68 6.45
N PRO A 107 8.46 16.43 7.34
CA PRO A 107 8.41 16.10 8.76
C PRO A 107 7.54 14.87 9.03
N SER A 108 7.87 14.13 10.08
CA SER A 108 7.09 12.96 10.50
C SER A 108 5.68 13.37 10.94
N PRO A 109 4.64 12.61 10.55
CA PRO A 109 3.28 12.83 11.04
C PRO A 109 3.09 12.41 12.51
N TYR A 110 4.09 11.77 13.15
CA TYR A 110 3.98 11.22 14.51
C TYR A 110 4.60 12.11 15.61
N GLU A 111 4.88 13.38 15.30
CA GLU A 111 5.49 14.35 16.23
C GLU A 111 6.80 13.86 16.89
N ASP A 112 7.51 12.92 16.26
CA ASP A 112 8.75 12.32 16.77
C ASP A 112 10.01 13.16 16.46
N GLY A 113 9.83 14.31 15.80
CA GLY A 113 10.91 15.21 15.37
C GLY A 113 11.77 14.67 14.22
N THR A 114 11.40 13.53 13.61
CA THR A 114 12.15 12.96 12.50
C THR A 114 11.75 13.59 11.17
N THR A 115 12.71 13.72 10.26
CA THR A 115 12.49 14.28 8.92
C THR A 115 13.03 13.34 7.85
N LYS A 116 12.33 13.23 6.73
CA LYS A 116 12.70 12.36 5.61
C LYS A 116 12.78 13.17 4.33
N ASN A 117 13.89 13.03 3.59
CA ASN A 117 14.01 13.65 2.28
C ASN A 117 13.19 12.86 1.26
N LEU A 118 12.20 13.53 0.68
CA LEU A 118 11.31 12.97 -0.33
C LEU A 118 11.42 13.77 -1.62
N ARG A 119 11.35 13.08 -2.75
CA ARG A 119 11.29 13.69 -4.08
C ARG A 119 9.88 13.54 -4.63
N LEU A 120 9.18 14.64 -4.81
CA LEU A 120 7.83 14.66 -5.39
C LEU A 120 7.92 15.13 -6.84
N ILE A 121 7.18 14.46 -7.72
CA ILE A 121 7.10 14.77 -9.14
C ILE A 121 5.64 14.94 -9.53
N ASP A 122 5.26 16.15 -9.94
CA ASP A 122 3.95 16.43 -10.54
C ASP A 122 4.01 16.16 -12.04
N LEU A 123 3.24 15.17 -12.52
CA LEU A 123 3.11 14.87 -13.95
C LEU A 123 1.86 15.55 -14.52
N PRO A 124 1.98 16.27 -15.64
CA PRO A 124 0.84 16.96 -16.23
C PRO A 124 -0.19 15.94 -16.75
N GLY A 125 -1.48 16.21 -16.52
CA GLY A 125 -2.58 15.39 -17.01
C GLY A 125 -2.80 15.60 -18.51
N HIS A 126 -1.99 14.96 -19.35
CA HIS A 126 -2.07 15.08 -20.81
C HIS A 126 -2.13 13.70 -21.47
N PRO A 127 -2.73 13.52 -22.67
CA PRO A 127 -2.84 12.22 -23.35
C PRO A 127 -1.52 11.46 -23.58
N ARG A 128 -0.37 12.13 -23.43
CA ARG A 128 0.98 11.54 -23.47
C ARG A 128 1.49 11.10 -22.09
N LEU A 129 0.59 10.88 -21.14
CA LEU A 129 0.91 10.43 -19.78
C LEU A 129 1.80 9.18 -19.79
N ARG A 130 1.60 8.26 -20.74
CA ARG A 130 2.38 7.02 -20.88
C ARG A 130 3.88 7.29 -21.05
N ASP A 131 4.25 8.09 -22.05
CA ASP A 131 5.65 8.40 -22.37
C ASP A 131 6.40 9.11 -21.23
N GLN A 132 5.68 9.94 -20.47
CA GLN A 132 6.25 10.65 -19.33
C GLN A 132 6.32 9.74 -18.10
N LEU A 133 5.29 8.94 -17.85
CA LEU A 133 5.25 7.98 -16.76
C LEU A 133 6.41 6.98 -16.84
N GLU A 134 6.66 6.39 -18.02
CA GLU A 134 7.75 5.43 -18.22
C GLU A 134 9.15 5.98 -17.88
N ARG A 135 9.35 7.29 -18.04
CA ARG A 135 10.62 7.96 -17.71
C ARG A 135 10.84 8.04 -16.21
N TYR A 136 9.78 8.33 -15.45
CA TYR A 136 9.89 8.58 -14.01
C TYR A 136 9.52 7.38 -13.13
N VAL A 137 8.75 6.41 -13.64
CA VAL A 137 8.32 5.22 -12.89
C VAL A 137 9.51 4.36 -12.45
N LYS A 138 10.59 4.33 -13.23
CA LYS A 138 11.83 3.61 -12.90
C LYS A 138 12.49 4.09 -11.61
N GLU A 139 12.23 5.32 -11.19
CA GLU A 139 12.72 5.92 -9.94
C GLU A 139 11.64 5.97 -8.86
N ALA A 140 10.37 5.80 -9.22
CA ALA A 140 9.22 5.93 -8.34
C ALA A 140 9.16 4.81 -7.30
N SER A 141 9.17 5.19 -6.04
CA SER A 141 8.90 4.30 -4.90
C SER A 141 7.39 4.17 -4.65
N ALA A 142 6.64 5.23 -4.95
CA ALA A 142 5.17 5.21 -4.94
C ALA A 142 4.57 6.16 -5.98
N VAL A 143 3.29 5.93 -6.27
CA VAL A 143 2.47 6.74 -7.16
C VAL A 143 1.20 7.14 -6.42
N VAL A 144 0.80 8.41 -6.54
CA VAL A 144 -0.47 8.93 -6.06
C VAL A 144 -1.32 9.30 -7.27
N PHE A 145 -2.38 8.53 -7.50
CA PHE A 145 -3.38 8.77 -8.53
C PHE A 145 -4.46 9.69 -7.97
N VAL A 146 -4.39 10.97 -8.31
CA VAL A 146 -5.25 12.03 -7.78
C VAL A 146 -6.51 12.17 -8.62
N VAL A 147 -7.67 12.00 -7.99
CA VAL A 147 -8.98 12.10 -8.64
C VAL A 147 -9.86 13.09 -7.90
N ASP A 148 -10.49 14.01 -8.62
CA ASP A 148 -11.54 14.87 -8.06
C ASP A 148 -12.82 14.05 -7.83
N VAL A 149 -13.21 13.91 -6.56
CA VAL A 149 -14.33 13.08 -6.13
C VAL A 149 -15.70 13.58 -6.63
N GLN A 150 -15.84 14.86 -6.98
CA GLN A 150 -17.06 15.39 -7.57
C GLN A 150 -17.07 15.21 -9.09
N ALA A 151 -15.93 15.48 -9.74
CA ALA A 151 -15.81 15.37 -11.19
C ALA A 151 -15.90 13.93 -11.68
N VAL A 152 -15.42 12.95 -10.89
CA VAL A 152 -15.43 11.52 -11.26
C VAL A 152 -16.83 11.00 -11.56
N VAL A 153 -17.88 11.56 -10.94
CA VAL A 153 -19.28 11.15 -11.19
C VAL A 153 -19.68 11.37 -12.66
N ARG A 154 -19.12 12.40 -13.31
CA ARG A 154 -19.43 12.74 -14.71
C ARG A 154 -18.42 12.17 -15.70
N ASN A 155 -17.16 12.04 -15.27
CA ASN A 155 -16.04 11.71 -16.15
C ASN A 155 -15.43 10.32 -15.86
N ALA A 156 -16.14 9.45 -15.13
CA ALA A 156 -15.65 8.17 -14.63
C ALA A 156 -14.91 7.32 -15.68
N ALA A 157 -15.48 7.21 -16.89
CA ALA A 157 -14.88 6.42 -17.97
C ALA A 157 -13.51 6.94 -18.39
N SER A 158 -13.38 8.26 -18.60
CA SER A 158 -12.10 8.88 -18.97
C SER A 158 -11.07 8.77 -17.85
N VAL A 159 -11.49 8.91 -16.59
CA VAL A 159 -10.59 8.71 -15.43
C VAL A 159 -10.10 7.26 -15.35
N ALA A 160 -11.00 6.30 -15.58
CA ALA A 160 -10.67 4.88 -15.54
C ALA A 160 -9.73 4.47 -16.68
N GLU A 161 -9.84 5.07 -17.88
CA GLU A 161 -8.92 4.81 -19.00
C GLU A 161 -7.45 5.21 -18.70
N GLU A 162 -7.25 6.19 -17.82
CA GLU A 162 -5.90 6.63 -17.40
C GLU A 162 -5.24 5.68 -16.37
N LEU A 163 -6.01 4.80 -15.73
CA LEU A 163 -5.52 3.96 -14.63
C LEU A 163 -4.76 2.69 -15.08
N PRO A 164 -5.20 1.90 -16.07
CA PRO A 164 -4.49 0.71 -16.53
C PRO A 164 -3.03 0.97 -16.92
N PRO A 165 -2.69 2.04 -17.66
CA PRO A 165 -1.28 2.33 -17.96
C PRO A 165 -0.42 2.57 -16.71
N VAL A 166 -1.01 3.14 -15.65
CA VAL A 166 -0.33 3.34 -14.36
C VAL A 166 -0.13 2.00 -13.66
N LEU A 167 -1.15 1.14 -13.64
CA LEU A 167 -1.07 -0.19 -13.05
C LEU A 167 -0.04 -1.06 -13.77
N SER A 168 -0.08 -1.13 -15.10
CA SER A 168 0.91 -1.89 -15.90
C SER A 168 2.33 -1.39 -15.64
N ALA A 169 2.55 -0.08 -15.64
CA ALA A 169 3.88 0.47 -15.38
C ALA A 169 4.42 0.11 -13.98
N LEU A 170 3.55 0.01 -12.97
CA LEU A 170 3.93 -0.38 -11.61
C LEU A 170 4.11 -1.89 -11.46
N SER A 171 3.24 -2.71 -12.03
CA SER A 171 3.39 -4.16 -12.05
C SER A 171 4.68 -4.56 -12.77
N ASN A 172 4.99 -3.92 -13.90
CA ASN A 172 6.23 -4.16 -14.64
C ASN A 172 7.47 -3.74 -13.85
N LEU A 173 7.37 -2.65 -13.09
CA LEU A 173 8.42 -2.24 -12.16
C LEU A 173 8.62 -3.31 -11.08
N ALA A 174 7.54 -3.85 -10.51
CA ALA A 174 7.59 -4.90 -9.50
C ALA A 174 8.27 -6.17 -10.00
N VAL A 175 7.99 -6.59 -11.25
CA VAL A 175 8.63 -7.76 -11.88
C VAL A 175 10.14 -7.56 -12.08
N ARG A 176 10.56 -6.33 -12.40
CA ARG A 176 11.98 -5.98 -12.60
C ARG A 176 12.75 -5.80 -11.29
N LEU A 177 12.04 -5.61 -10.19
CA LEU A 177 12.62 -5.36 -8.87
C LEU A 177 13.08 -6.69 -8.23
N PRO A 178 14.18 -6.69 -7.45
CA PRO A 178 14.59 -7.88 -6.71
C PRO A 178 13.51 -8.33 -5.71
N PRO A 179 13.36 -9.64 -5.46
CA PRO A 179 12.32 -10.16 -4.55
C PRO A 179 12.48 -9.72 -3.09
N SER A 180 13.64 -9.14 -2.73
CA SER A 180 13.90 -8.56 -1.41
C SER A 180 13.44 -7.09 -1.27
N SER A 181 13.05 -6.44 -2.36
CA SER A 181 12.62 -5.05 -2.35
C SER A 181 11.13 -4.93 -2.10
N PRO A 182 10.66 -3.87 -1.41
CA PRO A 182 9.23 -3.67 -1.18
C PRO A 182 8.51 -3.46 -2.53
N PRO A 183 7.28 -3.95 -2.67
CA PRO A 183 6.49 -3.69 -3.86
C PRO A 183 6.22 -2.18 -4.00
N PRO A 184 6.10 -1.66 -5.23
CA PRO A 184 5.66 -0.29 -5.45
C PRO A 184 4.26 -0.07 -4.86
N LYS A 185 4.07 1.09 -4.22
CA LYS A 185 2.79 1.50 -3.64
C LYS A 185 2.02 2.42 -4.59
N LEU A 186 0.71 2.22 -4.69
CA LEU A 186 -0.23 3.07 -5.42
C LEU A 186 -1.28 3.61 -4.46
N LEU A 187 -1.32 4.91 -4.24
CA LEU A 187 -2.42 5.58 -3.54
C LEU A 187 -3.45 6.09 -4.55
N ILE A 188 -4.69 5.62 -4.47
CA ILE A 188 -5.81 6.21 -5.18
C ILE A 188 -6.45 7.25 -4.27
N LEU A 189 -6.28 8.52 -4.62
CA LEU A 189 -6.62 9.67 -3.77
C LEU A 189 -7.92 10.34 -4.23
N ALA A 190 -8.96 10.27 -3.40
CA ALA A 190 -10.19 11.06 -3.51
C ALA A 190 -9.95 12.49 -3.05
N HIS A 191 -9.55 13.35 -3.98
CA HIS A 191 -9.28 14.76 -3.74
C HIS A 191 -10.54 15.62 -3.76
N LYS A 192 -10.44 16.80 -3.13
CA LYS A 192 -11.53 17.77 -2.92
C LYS A 192 -12.69 17.22 -2.09
N ALA A 193 -12.39 16.33 -1.14
CA ALA A 193 -13.38 15.74 -0.24
C ALA A 193 -14.06 16.79 0.66
N ASP A 194 -13.40 17.92 0.92
CA ASP A 194 -13.96 19.08 1.63
C ASP A 194 -15.21 19.64 0.93
N LEU A 195 -15.28 19.56 -0.39
CA LEU A 195 -16.44 20.02 -1.16
C LEU A 195 -17.65 19.07 -1.05
N LEU A 196 -17.45 17.83 -0.56
CA LEU A 196 -18.54 16.89 -0.32
C LEU A 196 -19.27 17.15 1.01
N ALA A 197 -18.58 17.76 1.98
CA ALA A 197 -19.16 18.11 3.28
C ALA A 197 -20.26 19.17 3.08
N ARG A 198 -21.42 18.97 3.72
CA ARG A 198 -22.53 19.94 3.71
C ARG A 198 -23.08 20.15 5.13
N PRO A 199 -23.25 21.41 5.60
CA PRO A 199 -22.86 22.65 4.93
C PRO A 199 -21.33 22.72 4.74
N ALA A 200 -20.90 23.25 3.59
CA ALA A 200 -19.46 23.36 3.29
C ALA A 200 -18.80 24.10 4.45
N PRO A 201 -17.80 23.50 5.12
CA PRO A 201 -17.25 24.12 6.30
C PRO A 201 -16.63 25.46 5.85
N SER A 202 -17.01 26.56 6.51
CA SER A 202 -16.43 27.88 6.31
C SER A 202 -14.99 27.85 6.84
N THR A 203 -14.13 27.12 6.14
CA THR A 203 -12.76 26.85 6.57
C THR A 203 -11.93 28.06 6.22
N THR A 204 -11.56 28.80 7.26
CA THR A 204 -10.67 29.96 7.16
C THR A 204 -9.21 29.50 7.02
N HIS A 205 -8.93 28.23 7.34
CA HIS A 205 -7.61 27.62 7.36
C HIS A 205 -7.46 26.57 6.24
N SER A 206 -6.24 26.45 5.70
CA SER A 206 -5.84 25.43 4.73
C SER A 206 -4.65 24.65 5.31
N PRO A 207 -4.75 23.34 5.57
CA PRO A 207 -5.85 22.42 5.22
C PRO A 207 -7.15 22.63 6.02
N PRO A 208 -8.31 22.21 5.52
CA PRO A 208 -9.57 22.21 6.26
C PRO A 208 -9.65 21.04 7.25
N GLU A 209 -10.50 21.19 8.28
CA GLU A 209 -10.95 20.08 9.12
C GLU A 209 -12.16 19.40 8.46
N ILE A 210 -11.96 18.18 7.98
CA ILE A 210 -12.94 17.37 7.26
C ILE A 210 -13.39 16.24 8.20
N PRO A 211 -14.70 16.05 8.42
CA PRO A 211 -15.19 14.92 9.21
C PRO A 211 -14.73 13.59 8.62
N GLU A 212 -14.26 12.66 9.46
CA GLU A 212 -13.80 11.32 9.05
C GLU A 212 -14.87 10.57 8.23
N THR A 213 -16.15 10.76 8.55
CA THR A 213 -17.27 10.18 7.79
C THR A 213 -17.33 10.70 6.34
N THR A 214 -16.93 11.95 6.10
CA THR A 214 -16.88 12.54 4.76
C THR A 214 -15.68 11.98 3.98
N LEU A 215 -14.53 11.82 4.64
CA LEU A 215 -13.35 11.19 4.04
C LEU A 215 -13.66 9.73 3.64
N ALA A 216 -14.23 8.94 4.55
CA ALA A 216 -14.66 7.57 4.27
C ALA A 216 -15.71 7.50 3.14
N THR A 217 -16.69 8.41 3.14
CA THR A 217 -17.68 8.47 2.05
C THR A 217 -17.02 8.80 0.71
N ALA A 218 -16.00 9.68 0.70
CA ALA A 218 -15.28 10.05 -0.50
C ALA A 218 -14.49 8.86 -1.07
N THR A 219 -13.78 8.13 -0.22
CA THR A 219 -13.00 6.95 -0.63
C THR A 219 -13.91 5.81 -1.11
N GLU A 220 -14.99 5.50 -0.40
CA GLU A 220 -15.95 4.47 -0.80
C GLU A 220 -16.63 4.79 -2.14
N ARG A 221 -17.02 6.05 -2.34
CA ARG A 221 -17.61 6.50 -3.61
C ARG A 221 -16.63 6.36 -4.77
N LEU A 222 -15.40 6.83 -4.58
CA LEU A 222 -14.37 6.73 -5.62
C LEU A 222 -14.07 5.25 -5.94
N LYS A 223 -13.89 4.42 -4.91
CA LYS A 223 -13.66 2.98 -5.05
C LYS A 223 -14.79 2.31 -5.81
N SER A 224 -16.04 2.54 -5.44
CA SER A 224 -17.20 1.96 -6.14
C SER A 224 -17.27 2.37 -7.62
N ILE A 225 -17.08 3.65 -7.93
CA ILE A 225 -17.13 4.17 -9.30
C ILE A 225 -16.01 3.58 -10.16
N LEU A 226 -14.76 3.62 -9.67
CA LEU A 226 -13.62 3.10 -10.41
C LEU A 226 -13.70 1.59 -10.58
N THR A 227 -14.13 0.83 -9.56
CA THR A 227 -14.30 -0.64 -9.68
C THR A 227 -15.26 -0.97 -10.82
N ARG A 228 -16.40 -0.27 -10.91
CA ARG A 228 -17.39 -0.49 -11.96
C ARG A 228 -16.86 -0.15 -13.35
N GLU A 229 -16.12 0.95 -13.50
CA GLU A 229 -15.55 1.30 -14.80
C GLU A 229 -14.38 0.40 -15.19
N MET A 230 -13.56 -0.06 -14.25
CA MET A 230 -12.52 -1.06 -14.50
C MET A 230 -13.12 -2.39 -14.93
N ASP A 231 -14.21 -2.85 -14.31
CA ASP A 231 -14.95 -4.04 -14.71
C ASP A 231 -15.52 -3.92 -16.15
N ARG A 232 -16.04 -2.74 -16.49
CA ARG A 232 -16.46 -2.41 -17.85
C ARG A 232 -15.30 -2.45 -18.84
N LEU A 233 -14.13 -1.90 -18.48
CA LEU A 233 -12.93 -1.93 -19.33
C LEU A 233 -12.43 -3.36 -19.53
N LYS A 234 -12.39 -4.19 -18.48
CA LYS A 234 -12.06 -5.61 -18.54
C LYS A 234 -12.99 -6.36 -19.51
N SER A 235 -14.30 -6.16 -19.37
CA SER A 235 -15.30 -6.75 -20.26
C SER A 235 -15.15 -6.29 -21.73
N SER A 236 -14.81 -5.01 -21.95
CA SER A 236 -14.58 -4.48 -23.30
C SER A 236 -13.31 -5.06 -23.95
N ARG A 237 -12.29 -5.37 -23.15
CA ARG A 237 -11.04 -6.00 -23.59
C ARG A 237 -11.26 -7.46 -23.95
N GLU A 238 -12.02 -8.21 -23.14
CA GLU A 238 -12.40 -9.59 -23.46
C GLU A 238 -13.22 -9.71 -24.75
N SER A 239 -14.04 -8.71 -25.07
CA SER A 239 -14.82 -8.69 -26.32
C SER A 239 -14.03 -8.19 -27.54
N SER A 240 -13.01 -7.34 -27.34
CA SER A 240 -12.10 -6.88 -28.41
C SER A 240 -10.96 -7.86 -28.71
N GLY A 241 -10.63 -8.79 -27.81
CA GLY A 241 -9.68 -9.89 -27.99
C GLY A 241 -10.18 -11.01 -28.93
N GLY A 242 -11.14 -10.71 -29.79
CA GLY A 242 -11.68 -11.62 -30.80
C GLY A 242 -10.77 -11.78 -32.01
N LYS A 243 -9.55 -12.31 -31.82
CA LYS A 243 -8.83 -13.03 -32.88
C LYS A 243 -8.98 -14.52 -32.63
N ILE A 244 -9.80 -15.12 -33.47
CA ILE A 244 -10.06 -16.54 -33.57
C ILE A 244 -8.79 -17.22 -34.11
N GLU A 245 -8.06 -17.91 -33.24
CA GLU A 245 -7.27 -19.10 -33.57
C GLU A 245 -7.62 -20.12 -32.47
N GLY A 246 -8.44 -21.12 -32.74
CA GLY A 246 -8.06 -22.22 -33.61
C GLY A 246 -7.71 -23.42 -32.73
N MET A 247 -8.73 -24.09 -32.20
CA MET A 247 -8.72 -25.47 -31.68
C MET A 247 -7.74 -25.88 -30.56
N SER A 248 -8.35 -26.51 -29.55
CA SER A 248 -7.77 -27.59 -28.74
C SER A 248 -6.73 -27.20 -27.70
N ARG A 249 -7.20 -27.10 -26.45
CA ARG A 249 -6.61 -27.86 -25.35
C ARG A 249 -7.63 -27.96 -24.21
N VAL A 250 -8.30 -29.11 -24.16
CA VAL A 250 -8.88 -29.60 -22.91
C VAL A 250 -7.72 -30.04 -22.03
N SER A 251 -7.58 -29.44 -20.85
CA SER A 251 -7.11 -30.12 -19.65
C SER A 251 -7.30 -29.22 -18.44
N GLY A 252 -8.01 -29.75 -17.44
CA GLY A 252 -7.65 -29.59 -16.04
C GLY A 252 -7.78 -28.19 -15.44
N SER A 253 -8.93 -27.95 -14.81
CA SER A 253 -9.02 -27.16 -13.60
C SER A 253 -7.85 -27.48 -12.65
N SER A 254 -6.91 -26.56 -12.51
CA SER A 254 -6.14 -26.39 -11.28
C SER A 254 -5.61 -24.96 -11.23
N SER A 255 -5.85 -24.30 -10.10
CA SER A 255 -5.27 -23.02 -9.71
C SER A 255 -3.74 -23.09 -9.83
N SER A 256 -3.20 -22.58 -10.93
CA SER A 256 -1.77 -22.44 -11.17
C SER A 256 -1.47 -20.98 -11.52
N GLY A 257 -1.93 -20.07 -10.67
CA GLY A 257 -1.42 -18.70 -10.64
C GLY A 257 -0.03 -18.71 -10.02
N PHE A 258 0.93 -18.08 -10.70
CA PHE A 258 2.24 -17.69 -10.19
C PHE A 258 3.28 -18.79 -9.84
N PHE A 259 2.96 -19.77 -8.99
CA PHE A 259 3.97 -20.73 -8.49
C PHE A 259 4.53 -21.70 -9.54
N GLY A 260 3.75 -22.03 -10.58
CA GLY A 260 4.20 -22.91 -11.66
C GLY A 260 5.24 -22.27 -12.60
N ARG A 261 5.29 -20.93 -12.67
CA ARG A 261 6.24 -20.18 -13.50
C ARG A 261 7.56 -19.88 -12.79
N LEU A 262 7.52 -19.68 -11.47
CA LEU A 262 8.71 -19.32 -10.67
C LEU A 262 9.60 -20.54 -10.30
N PHE A 263 9.04 -21.75 -10.25
CA PHE A 263 9.76 -22.97 -9.81
C PHE A 263 9.97 -24.03 -10.91
N GLY A 264 9.95 -23.63 -12.18
CA GLY A 264 10.25 -24.50 -13.32
C GLY A 264 11.71 -24.99 -13.36
N PHE A 265 12.05 -25.93 -12.48
CA PHE A 265 13.33 -26.63 -12.45
C PHE A 265 13.43 -27.53 -13.69
N GLY A 266 14.55 -27.40 -14.41
CA GLY A 266 14.72 -27.91 -15.76
C GLY A 266 14.64 -29.43 -15.93
N SER A 267 14.23 -29.83 -17.13
CA SER A 267 14.62 -31.09 -17.75
C SER A 267 14.48 -31.01 -19.27
N GLY A 268 15.62 -30.85 -19.95
CA GLY A 268 15.99 -31.68 -21.09
C GLY A 268 15.32 -31.46 -22.47
N SER A 269 16.15 -30.92 -23.36
CA SER A 269 16.38 -31.36 -24.75
C SER A 269 15.60 -30.71 -25.90
N GLY A 270 16.35 -30.00 -26.77
CA GLY A 270 16.51 -30.40 -28.16
C GLY A 270 15.67 -29.68 -29.23
N ALA A 271 16.31 -28.74 -29.94
CA ALA A 271 16.02 -28.24 -31.30
C ALA A 271 14.67 -27.50 -31.52
N ALA A 272 14.57 -26.42 -32.29
CA ALA A 272 15.35 -25.96 -33.43
C ALA A 272 15.35 -24.42 -33.52
N ILE A 273 16.44 -23.89 -34.10
CA ILE A 273 16.55 -22.51 -34.55
C ILE A 273 15.71 -22.36 -35.82
N GLY A 274 14.71 -21.47 -35.77
CA GLY A 274 13.96 -20.99 -36.92
C GLY A 274 13.42 -19.60 -36.58
N GLY A 275 14.10 -18.56 -37.05
CA GLY A 275 13.71 -17.18 -36.82
C GLY A 275 12.53 -16.76 -37.70
N SER A 276 11.62 -16.00 -37.11
CA SER A 276 10.90 -14.88 -37.71
C SER A 276 10.18 -14.14 -36.58
N GLY A 277 10.27 -12.80 -36.60
CA GLY A 277 9.93 -11.93 -35.48
C GLY A 277 8.47 -11.87 -35.07
N GLY A 278 8.29 -11.27 -33.91
CA GLY A 278 7.03 -10.87 -33.29
C GLY A 278 7.34 -10.35 -31.89
N ASP A 279 7.49 -9.04 -31.74
CA ASP A 279 7.63 -8.33 -30.47
C ASP A 279 6.30 -8.34 -29.66
N ASP A 280 5.50 -9.42 -29.75
CA ASP A 280 4.12 -9.47 -29.28
C ASP A 280 3.96 -10.21 -27.92
N ASP A 281 5.02 -10.84 -27.40
CA ASP A 281 4.95 -11.60 -26.13
C ASP A 281 5.15 -10.74 -24.86
N GLU A 282 5.66 -9.50 -24.95
CA GLU A 282 5.77 -8.62 -23.77
C GLU A 282 4.42 -8.00 -23.39
N ASP A 283 3.60 -7.62 -24.38
CA ASP A 283 2.31 -6.97 -24.13
C ASP A 283 1.29 -7.91 -23.48
N ASP A 284 1.23 -9.19 -23.88
CA ASP A 284 0.29 -10.19 -23.33
C ASP A 284 0.61 -10.58 -21.87
N VAL A 285 1.88 -10.48 -21.46
CA VAL A 285 2.31 -10.76 -20.08
C VAL A 285 1.96 -9.59 -19.16
N ASP A 286 2.07 -8.36 -19.66
CA ASP A 286 1.75 -7.13 -18.94
C ASP A 286 0.24 -7.00 -18.66
N GLU A 287 -0.63 -7.51 -19.55
CA GLU A 287 -2.08 -7.44 -19.37
C GLU A 287 -2.58 -8.37 -18.26
N GLY A 288 -2.01 -9.58 -18.14
CA GLY A 288 -2.40 -10.56 -17.12
C GLY A 288 -2.15 -10.08 -15.69
N LEU A 289 -1.12 -9.26 -15.49
CA LEU A 289 -0.73 -8.71 -14.18
C LEU A 289 -1.73 -7.67 -13.65
N VAL A 290 -2.48 -7.02 -14.53
CA VAL A 290 -3.41 -5.94 -14.16
C VAL A 290 -4.85 -6.43 -14.10
N TRP A 291 -5.25 -7.32 -15.01
CA TRP A 291 -6.66 -7.70 -15.18
C TRP A 291 -7.00 -9.06 -14.54
N GLY A 292 -6.00 -9.85 -14.15
CA GLY A 292 -6.19 -11.16 -13.53
C GLY A 292 -6.89 -12.17 -14.44
N GLY A 293 -7.52 -13.16 -13.81
CA GLY A 293 -8.24 -14.23 -14.50
C GLY A 293 -9.64 -13.84 -14.99
N LYS A 294 -10.34 -14.81 -15.62
CA LYS A 294 -11.74 -14.64 -16.05
C LYS A 294 -12.66 -14.30 -14.86
N GLY A 295 -13.55 -13.33 -15.04
CA GLY A 295 -14.50 -12.91 -14.02
C GLY A 295 -14.51 -11.39 -13.82
N PRO A 296 -15.29 -10.89 -12.85
CA PRO A 296 -15.33 -9.47 -12.57
C PRO A 296 -13.96 -8.95 -12.15
N PHE A 297 -13.69 -7.66 -12.38
CA PHE A 297 -12.45 -7.04 -11.93
C PHE A 297 -12.42 -6.93 -10.39
N THR A 298 -11.33 -7.39 -9.77
CA THR A 298 -11.04 -7.15 -8.36
C THR A 298 -9.70 -6.44 -8.21
N TRP A 299 -9.55 -5.58 -7.20
CA TRP A 299 -8.30 -4.84 -7.01
C TRP A 299 -7.16 -5.73 -6.53
N GLU A 300 -7.52 -6.88 -5.96
CA GLU A 300 -6.63 -7.95 -5.53
C GLU A 300 -6.03 -8.74 -6.70
N ASP A 301 -6.63 -8.65 -7.90
CA ASP A 301 -6.09 -9.25 -9.12
C ASP A 301 -4.83 -8.52 -9.63
N VAL A 302 -4.58 -7.28 -9.18
CA VAL A 302 -3.40 -6.51 -9.58
C VAL A 302 -2.17 -7.07 -8.87
N GLU A 303 -1.32 -7.78 -9.60
CA GLU A 303 -0.12 -8.39 -9.05
C GLU A 303 1.03 -7.38 -8.93
N GLY A 304 1.79 -7.49 -7.83
CA GLY A 304 3.03 -6.74 -7.62
C GLY A 304 2.87 -5.29 -7.16
N VAL A 305 1.65 -4.79 -6.96
CA VAL A 305 1.39 -3.41 -6.54
C VAL A 305 0.57 -3.38 -5.25
N GLU A 306 1.00 -2.60 -4.27
CA GLU A 306 0.23 -2.38 -3.04
C GLU A 306 -0.71 -1.17 -3.24
N ILE A 307 -2.02 -1.42 -3.33
CA ILE A 307 -3.02 -0.39 -3.61
C ILE A 307 -3.67 0.08 -2.29
N GLU A 308 -3.59 1.38 -2.03
CA GLU A 308 -4.21 2.05 -0.87
C GLU A 308 -5.20 3.13 -1.34
N TRP A 309 -6.18 3.44 -0.49
CA TRP A 309 -7.23 4.43 -0.76
C TRP A 309 -7.20 5.50 0.32
N ALA A 310 -7.21 6.76 -0.10
CA ALA A 310 -7.28 7.89 0.82
C ALA A 310 -8.16 9.00 0.25
N ALA A 311 -8.53 9.93 1.10
CA ALA A 311 -9.19 11.18 0.75
C ALA A 311 -8.36 12.38 1.20
N SER A 312 -8.53 13.50 0.50
CA SER A 312 -7.91 14.76 0.87
C SER A 312 -8.76 15.96 0.47
N GLY A 313 -8.51 17.08 1.14
CA GLY A 313 -9.09 18.36 0.78
C GLY A 313 -8.15 19.50 1.15
N LEU A 314 -8.17 20.56 0.33
CA LEU A 314 -7.33 21.76 0.52
C LEU A 314 -8.15 22.97 0.98
N GLY A 315 -9.47 22.90 0.91
CA GLY A 315 -10.35 24.01 1.26
C GLY A 315 -10.28 25.12 0.21
N VAL A 316 -10.35 26.36 0.68
CA VAL A 316 -10.34 27.56 -0.16
C VAL A 316 -8.93 28.16 -0.23
N PRO A 317 -8.47 28.66 -1.39
CA PRO A 317 -7.19 29.37 -1.48
C PRO A 317 -7.16 30.57 -0.54
N ALA A 318 -6.14 30.66 0.31
CA ALA A 318 -5.98 31.79 1.22
C ALA A 318 -5.71 33.08 0.42
N SER A 319 -6.58 34.10 0.58
CA SER A 319 -6.48 35.41 -0.09
C SER A 319 -5.48 36.38 0.59
N GLY A 320 -4.76 35.95 1.64
CA GLY A 320 -3.95 36.84 2.47
C GLY A 320 -2.44 36.77 2.23
N LYS A 321 -1.81 37.93 1.98
CA LYS A 321 -0.37 38.14 2.24
C LYS A 321 -0.16 38.12 3.77
N ASN A 322 0.79 37.30 4.23
CA ASN A 322 1.24 37.11 5.62
C ASN A 322 0.55 35.96 6.36
N GLY A 323 1.38 35.06 6.88
CA GLY A 323 0.98 34.01 7.81
C GLY A 323 1.71 32.73 7.47
N GLU A 324 2.79 32.47 8.21
CA GLU A 324 3.29 31.12 8.44
C GLU A 324 2.07 30.28 8.85
N ALA A 325 1.54 29.49 7.90
CA ALA A 325 0.31 28.76 8.11
C ALA A 325 0.64 27.58 9.03
N THR A 326 0.34 27.74 10.32
CA THR A 326 0.18 26.60 11.23
C THR A 326 -0.75 25.61 10.52
N GLU A 327 -0.25 24.39 10.31
CA GLU A 327 -1.01 23.32 9.67
C GLU A 327 -2.13 22.86 10.61
N GLU A 328 -3.20 23.63 10.70
CA GLU A 328 -4.39 23.28 11.46
C GLU A 328 -5.41 22.66 10.50
N GLY A 329 -5.60 21.35 10.59
CA GLY A 329 -6.63 20.62 9.84
C GLY A 329 -6.15 19.27 9.33
N ASN A 330 -7.07 18.29 9.26
CA ASN A 330 -6.77 16.90 8.92
C ASN A 330 -6.84 16.60 7.40
N GLY A 331 -7.13 17.58 6.56
CA GLY A 331 -7.40 17.38 5.13
C GLY A 331 -6.23 16.81 4.30
N LEU A 332 -5.01 16.74 4.85
CA LEU A 332 -3.83 16.16 4.19
C LEU A 332 -3.22 14.97 4.94
N ASP A 333 -3.77 14.58 6.09
CA ASP A 333 -3.13 13.64 7.01
C ASP A 333 -2.94 12.26 6.38
N GLU A 334 -3.96 11.75 5.67
CA GLU A 334 -3.90 10.46 4.98
C GLU A 334 -2.82 10.46 3.89
N VAL A 335 -2.69 11.56 3.14
CA VAL A 335 -1.67 11.70 2.08
C VAL A 335 -0.27 11.81 2.68
N LYS A 336 -0.09 12.64 3.72
CA LYS A 336 1.20 12.78 4.42
C LYS A 336 1.65 11.47 5.04
N ARG A 337 0.73 10.73 5.66
CA ARG A 337 0.98 9.41 6.22
C ARG A 337 1.43 8.43 5.14
N PHE A 338 0.69 8.32 4.03
CA PHE A 338 1.09 7.46 2.92
C PHE A 338 2.50 7.80 2.42
N VAL A 339 2.74 9.07 2.11
CA VAL A 339 4.03 9.57 1.59
C VAL A 339 5.18 9.34 2.59
N TRP A 340 4.91 9.40 3.90
CA TRP A 340 5.86 9.08 4.95
C TRP A 340 6.22 7.58 5.00
N GLU A 341 5.23 6.71 4.81
CA GLU A 341 5.37 5.24 4.85
C GLU A 341 6.02 4.61 3.60
N VAL A 342 6.35 5.40 2.57
CA VAL A 342 7.00 4.96 1.30
C VAL A 342 8.51 4.83 1.43
#